data_AF-A0A7V4UNV9-F1
#
_entry.id   AF-A0A7V4UNV9-F1
#
_cell.length_a   1.000
_cell.length_b   1.000
_cell.length_c   1.000
_cell.angle_alpha   90.00
_cell.angle_beta   90.00
_cell.angle_gamma   90.00
#
_symmetry.space_group_name_H-M   'P 1'
#
loop_
_entity.id
_entity.type
_entity.pdbx_description
1 polymer ?
#
loop_
_entity_poly.entity_id
_entity_poly.type
_entity_poly.pdbx_seq_one_letter_code
_entity_poly.pdbx_strand_id
1 'polypeptide(L)' 'MSKELTVGELVEKIASYHPTADVELIRRAYDFSARVHAGQKRLSGEPFLVHPMAVADVIADLKLDV' A
#
# COMPACT_ATOMS: atom_id res chain seq x y z
N MET A 1 -6.92 5.60 17.83
CA MET A 1 -5.72 5.10 17.15
C MET A 1 -6.19 4.53 15.82
N SER A 2 -6.04 5.28 14.74
CA SER A 2 -6.36 4.81 13.39
C SER A 2 -5.42 3.65 13.08
N LYS A 3 -5.95 2.51 12.68
CA LYS A 3 -5.16 1.32 12.34
C LYS A 3 -4.29 1.64 11.11
N GLU A 4 -2.98 1.44 11.21
CA GLU A 4 -2.09 1.54 10.04
C GLU A 4 -2.31 0.34 9.13
N LEU A 5 -2.57 0.60 7.84
CA LEU A 5 -2.73 -0.43 6.81
C LEU A 5 -1.39 -1.09 6.52
N THR A 6 -1.37 -2.41 6.59
CA THR A 6 -0.20 -3.22 6.21
C THR A 6 -0.27 -3.64 4.74
N VAL A 7 0.89 -3.95 4.15
CA VAL A 7 0.94 -4.51 2.78
C VAL A 7 0.21 -5.85 2.69
N GLY A 8 0.18 -6.65 3.76
CA GLY A 8 -0.56 -7.90 3.80
C GLY A 8 -2.06 -7.69 3.62
N GLU A 9 -2.63 -6.73 4.35
CA GLU A 9 -4.05 -6.37 4.26
C GLU A 9 -4.41 -5.81 2.87
N LEU A 10 -3.53 -5.01 2.27
CA LEU A 10 -3.72 -4.53 0.91
C LEU A 10 -3.73 -5.68 -0.11
N VAL A 11 -2.80 -6.63 0.01
CA VAL A 11 -2.73 -7.82 -0.85
C VAL A 11 -3.96 -8.71 -0.68
N GLU A 12 -4.42 -8.92 0.55
CA GLU A 12 -5.64 -9.67 0.85
C GLU A 12 -6.88 -9.00 0.22
N LYS A 13 -6.97 -7.67 0.33
CA LYS A 13 -8.05 -6.90 -0.31
C LYS A 13 -8.04 -7.10 -1.83
N ILE A 14 -6.88 -6.96 -2.48
CA ILE A 14 -6.75 -7.12 -3.94
C ILE A 14 -7.09 -8.55 -4.36
N ALA A 15 -6.55 -9.56 -3.67
CA ALA A 15 -6.82 -10.96 -3.96
C ALA A 15 -8.31 -11.32 -3.83
N SER A 16 -9.09 -10.60 -3.02
CA SER A 16 -10.53 -10.82 -2.87
C SER A 16 -11.36 -10.48 -4.11
N TYR A 17 -10.89 -9.54 -4.95
CA TYR A 17 -11.60 -9.14 -6.17
C TYR A 17 -10.85 -9.45 -7.47
N HIS A 18 -9.52 -9.63 -7.40
CA HIS A 18 -8.67 -10.02 -8.52
C HIS A 18 -7.76 -11.19 -8.10
N PRO A 19 -8.27 -12.44 -8.06
CA PRO A 19 -7.52 -13.60 -7.56
C PRO A 19 -6.27 -13.97 -8.37
N THR A 20 -6.19 -13.51 -9.62
CA THR A 20 -5.06 -13.71 -10.54
C THR A 20 -4.09 -12.53 -10.57
N ALA A 21 -4.26 -11.52 -9.70
CA ALA A 21 -3.37 -10.36 -9.64
C ALA A 21 -1.93 -10.79 -9.31
N ASP A 22 -0.95 -10.07 -9.87
CA ASP A 22 0.45 -10.25 -9.54
C ASP A 22 0.76 -9.64 -8.16
N VAL A 23 0.47 -10.42 -7.11
CA VAL A 23 0.69 -10.03 -5.71
C VAL A 23 2.17 -9.80 -5.39
N GLU A 24 3.08 -10.41 -6.16
CA GLU A 24 4.51 -10.25 -5.95
C GLU A 24 5.00 -8.90 -6.48
N LEU A 25 4.45 -8.44 -7.61
CA LEU A 25 4.68 -7.08 -8.10
C LEU A 25 4.25 -6.03 -7.06
N ILE A 26 3.10 -6.23 -6.41
CA ILE A 26 2.59 -5.34 -5.35
C ILE A 26 3.54 -5.31 -4.16
N ARG A 27 4.02 -6.48 -3.69
CA ARG A 27 5.01 -6.55 -2.60
C ARG A 27 6.31 -5.85 -2.95
N ARG A 28 6.83 -6.07 -4.17
CA ARG A 28 8.04 -5.40 -4.65
C ARG A 28 7.88 -3.87 -4.74
N ALA A 29 6.70 -3.40 -5.14
CA ALA A 29 6.39 -1.97 -5.16
C ALA A 29 6.36 -1.38 -3.74
N TYR A 30 5.78 -2.11 -2.79
CA TYR A 30 5.83 -1.75 -1.36
C TYR A 30 7.26 -1.67 -0.84
N ASP A 31 8.08 -2.72 -1.05
CA ASP A 31 9.46 -2.76 -0.58
C ASP A 31 10.30 -1.63 -1.16
N PHE A 32 10.10 -1.32 -2.45
CA PHE A 32 10.72 -0.18 -3.09
C PHE A 32 10.32 1.13 -2.39
N SER A 33 9.02 1.37 -2.20
CA SER A 33 8.49 2.58 -1.56
C SER A 33 8.98 2.72 -0.12
N ALA A 34 8.93 1.64 0.67
CA ALA A 34 9.42 1.61 2.04
C ALA A 34 10.92 1.92 2.13
N ARG A 35 11.72 1.38 1.20
CA ARG A 35 13.16 1.63 1.14
C ARG A 35 13.48 3.07 0.78
N VAL A 36 12.86 3.63 -0.27
CA VAL A 36 13.18 5.00 -0.71
C VAL A 36 12.66 6.07 0.27
N HIS A 37 11.61 5.76 1.02
CA HIS A 37 11.03 6.64 2.04
C HIS A 37 11.51 6.34 3.47
N ALA A 38 12.50 5.46 3.64
CA ALA A 38 13.05 5.14 4.95
C ALA A 38 13.58 6.41 5.66
N GLY A 39 13.10 6.64 6.89
CA GLY A 39 13.46 7.81 7.69
C GLY A 39 12.82 9.14 7.24
N GLN A 40 12.11 9.16 6.11
CA GLN A 40 11.43 10.36 5.63
C GLN A 40 10.11 10.57 6.39
N LYS A 41 9.82 11.84 6.70
CA LYS A 41 8.60 12.25 7.38
C LYS A 41 7.88 13.33 6.59
N ARG A 42 6.55 13.36 6.68
CA ARG A 42 5.73 14.47 6.18
C ARG A 42 5.84 15.67 7.13
N LEU A 43 5.33 16.82 6.70
CA LEU A 43 5.20 18.01 7.56
C LEU A 43 4.39 17.72 8.84
N SER A 44 3.44 16.78 8.78
CA SER A 44 2.67 16.30 9.94
C SER A 44 3.50 15.54 10.98
N GLY A 45 4.72 15.10 10.63
CA GLY A 45 5.56 14.25 11.46
C GLY A 45 5.36 12.75 11.25
N GLU A 46 4.34 12.35 10.48
CA GLU A 46 4.08 10.94 10.15
C GLU A 46 5.14 10.38 9.19
N PRO A 47 5.42 9.06 9.24
CA PRO A 47 6.25 8.40 8.24
C PRO A 47 5.69 8.65 6.84
N PHE A 48 6.56 8.98 5.89
CA PHE A 48 6.11 9.34 4.53
C PHE A 48 5.32 8.20 3.87
N LEU A 49 5.69 6.95 4.13
CA LEU A 49 5.07 5.73 3.59
C LEU A 49 3.56 5.61 3.87
N VAL A 50 3.06 6.22 4.95
CA VAL A 50 1.63 6.16 5.32
C VAL A 50 0.74 6.69 4.19
N HIS A 51 1.15 7.77 3.52
CA HIS A 51 0.33 8.39 2.48
C HIS A 51 0.25 7.54 1.20
N PRO A 52 1.36 7.05 0.61
CA PRO A 52 1.31 6.10 -0.50
C PRO A 52 0.47 4.84 -0.20
N MET A 53 0.56 4.30 1.03
CA MET A 53 -0.25 3.14 1.42
C MET A 53 -1.75 3.45 1.42
N ALA A 54 -2.15 4.61 1.96
CA ALA A 54 -3.55 5.03 1.94
C ALA A 54 -4.06 5.28 0.51
N VAL A 55 -3.23 5.80 -0.39
CA VAL A 55 -3.59 5.97 -1.80
C VAL A 55 -3.80 4.62 -2.49
N ALA A 56 -2.91 3.66 -2.24
CA ALA A 56 -3.04 2.31 -2.80
C ALA A 56 -4.32 1.62 -2.32
N ASP A 57 -4.71 1.82 -1.06
CA ASP A 57 -5.95 1.28 -0.50
C ASP A 57 -7.21 1.80 -1.21
N VAL A 58 -7.25 3.12 -1.46
CA VAL A 58 -8.34 3.75 -2.20
C VAL A 58 -8.40 3.25 -3.64
N ILE A 59 -7.24 3.09 -4.30
CA ILE A 59 -7.18 2.54 -5.65
C ILE A 59 -7.70 1.10 -5.68
N ALA A 60 -7.36 0.29 -4.68
CA ALA A 60 -7.87 -1.08 -4.55
C ALA A 60 -9.39 -1.12 -4.31
N ASP A 61 -9.95 -0.17 -3.53
CA ASP A 61 -11.40 -0.04 -3.37
C ASP A 61 -12.11 0.29 -4.69
N LEU A 62 -11.45 1.08 -5.55
CA LEU A 62 -11.95 1.45 -6.88
C LEU A 62 -11.74 0.37 -7.94
N LYS A 63 -10.93 -0.66 -7.68
CA LYS A 63 -10.61 -1.76 -8.59
C LYS A 63 -10.14 -1.26 -9.96
N LEU A 64 -9.15 -0.36 -9.99
CA LEU A 64 -8.65 0.22 -11.25
C LEU A 64 -7.66 -0.69 -12.00
N ASP A 65 -7.37 -1.87 -11.46
CA ASP A 65 -6.37 -2.83 -11.90
C ASP A 65 -6.95 -4.09 -12.58
N VAL A 66 -8.26 -4.11 -12.86
CA VAL A 66 -8.99 -5.24 -13.49
C VAL A 66 -9.38 -5.00 -14.94
#